data_AF-A0A0F0ETX1-F1
#
_entry.id   AF-A0A0F0ETX1-F1
#
_cell.length_a   1.000
_cell.length_b   1.000
_cell.length_c   1.000
_cell.angle_alpha   90.00
_cell.angle_beta   90.00
_cell.angle_gamma   90.00
#
_symmetry.space_group_name_H-M   'P 1'
#
loop_
_entity.id
_entity.type
_entity.pdbx_description
1 polymer ?
#
loop_
_entity_poly.entity_id
_entity_poly.type
_entity_poly.pdbx_seq_one_letter_code
_entity_poly.pdbx_strand_id
1 'polypeptide(L)'
;EAVDIALPAARQVSDRWHLLCNLRDNVERLLYRLGPQLRQAAQQVEVGGVTLGRQGVLSRTSLRSWQRLSDQRRATRLALYERVMALRAQGGAMKGIGRESSQSTIKPCASSSPRGPSPSAHPRRGVRRLWIPHRSYIEERIAQGCRFPELIWQELKQRGYTGSRAAVQNCVVRLLFPQGKAPLLQAPVRTMPCPSARRVFGWLVGWRKLAVEEPRSVDHERFVQALCKIEPVVGEVRSLAREFLGLMHRRSLRQFDRWLRRLSRCDAAEMRRFAQSLRVDLPAVRAAFKLPWSNGQTEGHVNRLKFLKRQMYGRANIELLRLRVLKPN
;
A
#
# COMPACT_ATOMS: atom_id res chain seq x y z
N GLU A 1 -2.63 5.26 42.64
CA GLU A 1 -3.31 4.53 43.74
C GLU A 1 -2.39 3.58 44.49
N ALA A 2 -2.00 2.40 43.96
CA ALA A 2 -1.16 1.45 44.72
C ALA A 2 0.21 2.02 45.17
N VAL A 3 0.84 2.84 44.32
CA VAL A 3 2.13 3.51 44.65
C VAL A 3 1.93 4.65 45.65
N ASP A 4 0.80 5.35 45.61
CA ASP A 4 0.50 6.47 46.52
C ASP A 4 0.27 5.98 47.96
N ILE A 5 -0.30 4.78 48.10
CA ILE A 5 -0.49 4.12 49.40
C ILE A 5 0.85 3.60 49.93
N ALA A 6 1.67 2.98 49.08
CA ALA A 6 2.92 2.34 49.51
C ALA A 6 4.06 3.33 49.76
N LEU A 7 4.16 4.42 48.99
CA LEU A 7 5.25 5.39 49.05
C LEU A 7 4.71 6.82 48.83
N PRO A 8 4.05 7.42 49.84
CA PRO A 8 3.40 8.73 49.71
C PRO A 8 4.39 9.88 49.44
N ALA A 9 5.67 9.70 49.78
CA ALA A 9 6.73 10.67 49.48
C ALA A 9 7.26 10.56 48.02
N ALA A 10 6.91 9.50 47.30
CA ALA A 10 7.37 9.32 45.92
C ALA A 10 6.67 10.31 44.99
N ARG A 11 7.46 11.11 44.28
CA ARG A 11 6.91 12.07 43.34
C ARG A 11 6.61 11.41 42.01
N GLN A 12 5.33 11.32 41.66
CA GLN A 12 4.92 10.85 40.33
C GLN A 12 5.37 11.82 39.23
N VAL A 13 5.87 11.26 38.12
CA VAL A 13 6.31 11.99 36.94
C VAL A 13 5.75 11.30 35.71
N SER A 14 4.93 12.00 34.93
CA SER A 14 4.42 11.46 33.67
C SER A 14 5.57 11.31 32.66
N ASP A 15 5.54 10.24 31.88
CA ASP A 15 6.53 10.07 30.82
C ASP A 15 6.22 10.99 29.63
N ARG A 16 7.22 11.76 29.19
CA ARG A 16 7.09 12.66 28.03
C ARG A 16 6.76 11.92 26.73
N TRP A 17 7.31 10.73 26.52
CA TRP A 17 7.00 9.91 25.37
C TRP A 17 5.51 9.55 25.35
N HIS A 18 4.95 9.15 26.50
CA HIS A 18 3.52 8.89 26.62
C HIS A 18 2.67 10.13 26.38
N LEU A 19 3.07 11.30 26.88
CA LEU A 19 2.36 12.57 26.59
C LEU A 19 2.33 12.89 25.10
N LEU A 20 3.45 12.67 24.39
CA LEU A 20 3.56 12.87 22.95
C LEU A 20 2.76 11.84 22.15
N CYS A 21 2.79 10.57 22.55
CA CYS A 21 1.97 9.51 21.97
C CYS A 21 0.49 9.80 22.16
N ASN A 22 0.06 10.22 23.35
CA ASN A 22 -1.33 10.57 23.62
C ASN A 22 -1.80 11.75 22.76
N LEU A 23 -0.96 12.77 22.54
CA LEU A 23 -1.29 13.84 21.59
C LEU A 23 -1.49 13.27 20.18
N ARG A 24 -0.52 12.49 19.67
CA ARG A 24 -0.62 11.87 18.34
C ARG A 24 -1.91 11.06 18.22
N ASP A 25 -2.19 10.19 19.17
CA ASP A 25 -3.33 9.27 19.10
C ASP A 25 -4.66 10.02 19.11
N ASN A 26 -4.78 11.14 19.83
CA ASN A 26 -5.97 11.99 19.78
C ASN A 26 -6.10 12.74 18.46
N VAL A 27 -5.01 13.25 17.89
CA VAL A 27 -5.05 13.85 16.55
C VAL A 27 -5.35 12.81 15.48
N GLU A 28 -4.81 11.60 15.58
CA GLU A 28 -5.14 10.51 14.65
C GLU A 28 -6.62 10.11 14.74
N ARG A 29 -7.22 10.05 15.94
CA ARG A 29 -8.66 9.84 16.12
C ARG A 29 -9.50 10.91 15.42
N LEU A 30 -9.10 12.18 15.52
CA LEU A 30 -9.74 13.28 14.80
C LEU A 30 -9.63 13.06 13.29
N LEU A 31 -8.45 12.71 12.80
CA LEU A 31 -8.20 12.49 11.38
C LEU A 31 -8.95 11.26 10.83
N TYR A 32 -9.13 10.20 11.62
CA TYR A 32 -9.97 9.06 11.25
C TYR A 32 -11.44 9.48 11.09
N ARG A 33 -11.96 10.31 12.00
CA ARG A 33 -13.30 10.90 11.86
C ARG A 33 -13.43 11.76 10.60
N LEU A 34 -12.37 12.48 10.23
CA LEU A 34 -12.30 13.34 9.04
C LEU A 34 -11.91 12.60 7.74
N GLY A 35 -12.05 11.26 7.69
CA GLY A 35 -11.69 10.46 6.52
C GLY A 35 -12.26 10.93 5.17
N PRO A 36 -13.52 11.41 5.08
CA PRO A 36 -14.05 12.03 3.87
C PRO A 36 -13.29 13.31 3.46
N GLN A 37 -13.05 14.21 4.41
CA GLN A 37 -12.32 15.47 4.20
C GLN A 37 -10.86 15.22 3.79
N LEU A 38 -10.23 14.18 4.33
CA LEU A 38 -8.89 13.76 3.90
C LEU A 38 -8.87 13.33 2.42
N ARG A 39 -9.89 12.58 1.97
CA ARG A 39 -10.01 12.18 0.56
C ARG A 39 -10.27 13.38 -0.34
N GLN A 40 -11.12 14.30 0.09
CA GLN A 40 -11.40 15.53 -0.63
C GLN A 40 -10.14 16.41 -0.75
N ALA A 41 -9.39 16.59 0.34
CA ALA A 41 -8.13 17.33 0.33
C ALA A 41 -7.10 16.66 -0.61
N ALA A 42 -7.04 15.32 -0.63
CA ALA A 42 -6.13 14.58 -1.51
C ALA A 42 -6.48 14.77 -2.99
N GLN A 43 -7.77 14.86 -3.32
CA GLN A 43 -8.27 15.13 -4.67
C GLN A 43 -7.95 16.56 -5.16
N GLN A 44 -7.84 17.53 -4.25
CA GLN A 44 -7.46 18.90 -4.59
C GLN A 44 -5.96 19.09 -4.85
N VAL A 45 -5.14 18.10 -4.50
CA VAL A 45 -3.69 18.16 -4.72
C VAL A 45 -3.36 17.41 -6.00
N GLU A 46 -3.16 18.18 -7.06
CA GLU A 46 -2.64 17.67 -8.32
C GLU A 46 -1.14 17.39 -8.17
N VAL A 47 -0.74 16.13 -8.36
CA VAL A 47 0.68 15.74 -8.39
C VAL A 47 1.11 15.80 -9.85
N GLY A 48 1.71 16.92 -10.22
CA GLY A 48 2.04 17.26 -11.60
C GLY A 48 3.28 16.54 -12.14
N GLY A 49 3.15 16.05 -13.38
CA GLY A 49 4.24 15.52 -14.20
C GLY A 49 3.83 15.17 -15.63
N VAL A 50 2.98 15.97 -16.30
CA VAL A 50 2.98 16.07 -17.78
C VAL A 50 2.69 17.52 -18.15
N THR A 51 3.74 18.25 -18.53
CA THR A 51 3.61 19.42 -19.38
C THR A 51 2.89 19.01 -20.66
N LEU A 52 1.77 19.67 -20.98
CA LEU A 52 1.17 19.65 -22.32
C LEU A 52 2.18 20.27 -23.30
N GLY A 53 3.13 19.46 -23.74
CA GLY A 53 4.04 19.69 -24.85
C GLY A 53 3.83 18.54 -25.81
N ARG A 54 3.34 18.86 -27.00
CA ARG A 54 3.06 17.94 -28.10
C ARG A 54 4.38 17.39 -28.65
N GLN A 55 5.05 16.50 -27.92
CA GLN A 55 6.17 15.70 -28.41
C GLN A 55 6.09 14.31 -27.78
N GLY A 56 5.85 13.32 -28.64
CA GLY A 56 5.76 11.92 -28.24
C GLY A 56 7.10 11.41 -27.74
N VAL A 57 7.22 11.26 -26.42
CA VAL A 57 8.24 10.38 -25.85
C VAL A 57 7.57 9.04 -25.57
N LEU A 58 8.05 8.01 -26.28
CA LEU A 58 7.65 6.62 -26.09
C LEU A 58 7.94 6.21 -24.65
N SER A 59 6.91 6.21 -23.79
CA SER A 59 6.99 5.56 -22.48
C SER A 59 7.12 4.06 -22.71
N ARG A 60 8.36 3.55 -22.68
CA ARG A 60 8.70 2.12 -22.59
C ARG A 60 8.20 1.61 -21.24
N THR A 61 6.91 1.30 -21.17
CA THR A 61 6.32 0.65 -19.99
C THR A 61 6.91 -0.75 -19.89
N SER A 62 7.88 -0.95 -19.00
CA SER A 62 8.46 -2.27 -18.77
C SER A 62 7.37 -3.21 -18.24
N LEU A 63 7.17 -4.35 -18.90
CA LEU A 63 6.33 -5.43 -18.40
C LEU A 63 6.72 -5.75 -16.94
N ARG A 64 5.74 -5.87 -16.03
CA ARG A 64 6.00 -6.27 -14.63
C ARG A 64 6.81 -7.57 -14.63
N SER A 65 7.85 -7.66 -13.79
CA SER A 65 8.85 -8.75 -13.78
C SER A 65 8.25 -10.16 -13.82
N TRP A 66 7.12 -10.40 -13.15
CA TRP A 66 6.41 -11.67 -13.13
C TRP A 66 5.74 -12.06 -14.47
N GLN A 67 5.28 -11.10 -15.27
CA GLN A 67 4.72 -11.38 -16.60
C GLN A 67 5.82 -11.82 -17.58
N ARG A 68 6.97 -11.14 -17.58
CA ARG A 68 8.16 -11.54 -18.37
C ARG A 68 8.62 -12.95 -18.03
N LEU A 69 8.74 -13.27 -16.74
CA LEU A 69 9.11 -14.62 -16.28
C LEU A 69 8.09 -15.70 -16.70
N SER A 70 6.80 -15.37 -16.74
CA SER A 70 5.75 -16.32 -17.17
C SER A 70 5.78 -16.59 -18.67
N ASP A 71 5.93 -15.53 -19.47
CA ASP A 71 6.00 -15.63 -20.93
C ASP A 71 7.31 -16.29 -21.38
N GLN A 72 8.43 -15.98 -20.72
CA GLN A 72 9.71 -16.64 -20.97
C GLN A 72 9.64 -18.14 -20.66
N ARG A 73 9.05 -18.54 -19.53
CA ARG A 73 8.81 -19.97 -19.22
C ARG A 73 7.85 -20.65 -20.20
N ARG A 74 6.93 -19.91 -20.83
CA ARG A 74 6.01 -20.46 -21.84
C ARG A 74 6.73 -20.64 -23.18
N ALA A 75 7.52 -19.65 -23.60
CA ALA A 75 8.35 -19.73 -24.80
C ALA A 75 9.38 -20.86 -24.72
N THR A 76 10.08 -21.01 -23.58
CA THR A 76 11.06 -22.09 -23.39
C THR A 76 10.41 -23.47 -23.49
N ARG A 77 9.20 -23.66 -22.95
CA ARG A 77 8.46 -24.93 -23.06
C ARG A 77 7.99 -25.22 -24.49
N LEU A 78 7.58 -24.19 -25.23
CA LEU A 78 7.14 -24.35 -26.62
C LEU A 78 8.32 -24.74 -27.52
N ALA A 79 9.47 -24.07 -27.37
CA ALA A 79 10.69 -24.39 -28.10
C ALA A 79 11.22 -25.80 -27.79
N LEU A 80 11.17 -26.23 -26.52
CA LEU A 80 11.52 -27.60 -26.14
C LEU A 80 10.57 -28.63 -26.75
N TYR A 81 9.27 -28.32 -26.80
CA TYR A 81 8.27 -29.20 -27.42
C TYR A 81 8.48 -29.32 -28.93
N GLU A 82 8.67 -28.19 -29.64
CA GLU A 82 8.95 -28.18 -31.08
C GLU A 82 10.22 -28.95 -31.41
N ARG A 83 11.27 -28.81 -30.59
CA ARG A 83 12.53 -29.55 -30.77
C ARG A 83 12.36 -31.06 -30.55
N VAL A 84 11.58 -31.48 -29.55
CA VAL A 84 11.25 -32.90 -29.33
C VAL A 84 10.42 -33.46 -30.49
N MET A 85 9.49 -32.68 -31.03
CA MET A 85 8.67 -33.10 -32.18
C MET A 85 9.49 -33.19 -33.47
N ALA A 86 10.43 -32.27 -33.70
CA ALA A 86 11.36 -32.33 -34.83
C ALA A 86 12.28 -33.56 -34.78
N LEU A 87 12.85 -33.86 -33.61
CA LEU A 87 13.68 -35.06 -33.41
C LEU A 87 12.88 -36.36 -33.57
N ARG A 88 11.58 -36.34 -33.22
CA ARG A 88 10.67 -37.48 -33.47
C ARG A 88 10.37 -37.65 -34.97
N ALA A 89 10.20 -36.55 -35.71
CA ALA A 89 9.97 -36.59 -37.15
C ALA A 89 11.19 -37.11 -37.93
N GLN A 90 12.39 -36.94 -37.39
CA GLN A 90 13.65 -37.46 -37.95
C GLN A 90 13.94 -38.93 -37.59
N GLY A 91 12.98 -39.64 -36.97
CA GLY A 91 13.10 -41.07 -36.66
C GLY A 91 13.88 -41.40 -35.39
N GLY A 92 14.19 -40.41 -34.54
CA GLY A 92 14.93 -40.63 -33.29
C GLY A 92 14.16 -41.46 -32.27
N ALA A 93 14.79 -42.51 -31.74
CA ALA A 93 14.19 -43.36 -30.70
C ALA A 93 14.04 -42.62 -29.35
N MET A 94 12.92 -42.84 -28.65
CA MET A 94 12.54 -42.15 -27.40
C MET A 94 13.59 -42.21 -26.28
N LYS A 95 14.39 -43.29 -26.21
CA LYS A 95 15.51 -43.40 -25.24
C LYS A 95 16.67 -42.45 -25.54
N GLY A 96 16.90 -42.10 -26.81
CA GLY A 96 17.95 -41.15 -27.22
C GLY A 96 17.59 -39.69 -26.91
N ILE A 97 16.34 -39.31 -27.22
CA ILE A 97 15.81 -37.95 -26.99
C ILE A 97 15.79 -37.60 -25.49
N GLY A 98 15.67 -38.60 -24.61
CA GLY A 98 15.68 -38.40 -23.16
C GLY A 98 17.05 -38.22 -22.52
N ARG A 99 18.15 -38.46 -23.24
CA ARG A 99 19.50 -38.12 -22.75
C ARG A 99 19.85 -36.65 -22.96
N GLU A 100 19.26 -36.00 -23.95
CA GLU A 100 19.48 -34.57 -24.26
C GLU A 100 18.45 -33.63 -23.63
N SER A 101 17.32 -34.13 -23.12
CA SER A 101 16.23 -33.30 -22.56
C SER A 101 15.78 -33.78 -21.18
N SER A 102 15.57 -32.85 -20.26
CA SER A 102 15.25 -33.16 -18.85
C SER A 102 13.95 -33.97 -18.75
N GLN A 103 13.98 -35.08 -17.97
CA GLN A 103 12.94 -36.11 -17.84
C GLN A 103 11.49 -35.63 -17.56
N SER A 104 11.30 -34.39 -17.10
CA SER A 104 9.98 -33.81 -16.83
C SER A 104 9.16 -33.44 -18.09
N THR A 105 9.79 -33.42 -19.28
CA THR A 105 9.15 -33.01 -20.55
C THR A 105 8.70 -34.21 -21.41
N ILE A 106 9.25 -35.40 -21.17
CA ILE A 106 9.06 -36.57 -22.06
C ILE A 106 7.75 -37.30 -21.77
N LYS A 107 7.36 -37.38 -20.48
CA LYS A 107 6.13 -38.08 -20.06
C LYS A 107 4.84 -37.53 -20.70
N PRO A 108 4.67 -36.21 -20.89
CA PRO A 108 3.54 -35.67 -21.65
C PRO A 108 3.58 -36.04 -23.15
N CYS A 109 4.73 -35.94 -23.81
CA CYS A 109 4.81 -36.13 -25.26
C CYS A 109 4.60 -37.58 -25.72
N ALA A 110 4.94 -38.58 -24.89
CA ALA A 110 4.81 -40.00 -25.21
C ALA A 110 3.34 -40.48 -25.33
N SER A 111 2.39 -39.77 -24.73
CA SER A 111 0.95 -40.12 -24.76
C SER A 111 0.17 -39.43 -25.89
N SER A 112 0.80 -38.51 -26.64
CA SER A 112 0.20 -37.86 -27.81
C SER A 112 0.63 -38.54 -29.11
N SER A 113 -0.35 -39.18 -29.77
CA SER A 113 -0.26 -39.64 -31.16
C SER A 113 0.08 -38.46 -32.10
N PRO A 114 0.74 -38.66 -33.26
CA PRO A 114 1.18 -37.57 -34.15
C PRO A 114 0.07 -36.64 -34.67
N ARG A 115 -1.20 -36.99 -34.47
CA ARG A 115 -2.39 -36.19 -34.82
C ARG A 115 -3.21 -35.67 -33.62
N GLY A 116 -2.71 -35.77 -32.39
CA GLY A 116 -3.41 -35.30 -31.19
C GLY A 116 -2.68 -34.15 -30.48
N PRO A 117 -3.39 -33.15 -29.92
CA PRO A 117 -2.75 -32.07 -29.18
C PRO A 117 -2.13 -32.59 -27.86
N SER A 118 -0.93 -32.09 -27.56
CA SER A 118 -0.11 -32.42 -26.39
C SER A 118 -0.86 -32.32 -25.04
N PRO A 119 -0.63 -33.23 -24.08
CA PRO A 119 -1.25 -33.16 -22.76
C PRO A 119 -0.45 -32.21 -21.87
N SER A 120 -0.73 -30.91 -22.02
CA SER A 120 -0.31 -29.90 -21.04
C SER A 120 -1.53 -29.37 -20.31
N ALA A 121 -1.47 -29.49 -18.97
CA ALA A 121 -2.38 -28.94 -17.97
C ALA A 121 -3.83 -29.43 -18.07
N HIS A 122 -4.36 -29.99 -16.99
CA HIS A 122 -5.80 -29.93 -16.77
C HIS A 122 -6.21 -28.45 -16.79
N PRO A 123 -6.86 -27.97 -17.86
CA PRO A 123 -7.37 -26.61 -17.87
C PRO A 123 -8.51 -26.61 -16.86
N ARG A 124 -8.68 -25.54 -16.09
CA ARG A 124 -9.96 -25.29 -15.43
C ARG A 124 -11.05 -25.42 -16.51
N ARG A 125 -11.78 -26.54 -16.48
CA ARG A 125 -12.83 -26.88 -17.44
C ARG A 125 -13.88 -25.77 -17.34
N GLY A 126 -14.13 -25.07 -18.43
CA GLY A 126 -15.24 -24.13 -18.47
C GLY A 126 -15.22 -23.10 -19.60
N VAL A 127 -14.07 -22.48 -19.92
CA VAL A 127 -14.12 -21.21 -20.70
C VAL A 127 -13.54 -21.30 -22.12
N ARG A 128 -12.78 -22.35 -22.45
CA ARG A 128 -11.92 -22.31 -23.64
C ARG A 128 -12.43 -23.02 -24.90
N ARG A 129 -13.56 -23.75 -24.86
CA ARG A 129 -14.04 -24.55 -26.01
C ARG A 129 -15.32 -24.07 -26.70
N LEU A 130 -15.99 -23.03 -26.20
CA LEU A 130 -17.18 -22.44 -26.85
C LEU A 130 -16.90 -21.15 -27.66
N TRP A 131 -15.62 -20.80 -27.82
CA TRP A 131 -15.20 -19.43 -28.17
C TRP A 131 -14.76 -19.25 -29.63
N ILE A 132 -14.67 -20.33 -30.40
CA ILE A 132 -14.16 -20.32 -31.78
C ILE A 132 -15.21 -19.86 -32.81
N PRO A 133 -16.51 -20.24 -32.72
CA PRO A 133 -17.49 -19.89 -33.76
C PRO A 133 -17.91 -18.41 -33.80
N HIS A 134 -17.79 -17.70 -32.68
CA HIS A 134 -18.35 -16.35 -32.52
C HIS A 134 -17.30 -15.23 -32.62
N ARG A 135 -16.01 -15.58 -32.72
CA ARG A 135 -14.91 -14.61 -32.78
C ARG A 135 -14.95 -13.78 -34.06
N SER A 136 -15.19 -14.42 -35.20
CA SER A 136 -15.33 -13.76 -36.50
C SER A 136 -16.45 -12.71 -36.49
N TYR A 137 -17.59 -13.03 -35.86
CA TYR A 137 -18.70 -12.09 -35.74
C TYR A 137 -18.38 -10.88 -34.86
N ILE A 138 -17.64 -11.06 -33.76
CA ILE A 138 -17.21 -9.95 -32.91
C ILE A 138 -16.26 -9.02 -33.70
N GLU A 139 -15.31 -9.60 -34.45
CA GLU A 139 -14.38 -8.85 -35.29
C GLU A 139 -15.11 -8.06 -36.40
N GLU A 140 -16.13 -8.66 -37.03
CA GLU A 140 -16.99 -8.00 -38.02
C GLU A 140 -17.79 -6.83 -37.43
N ARG A 141 -18.42 -7.02 -36.26
CA ARG A 141 -19.19 -5.95 -35.59
C ARG A 141 -18.29 -4.79 -35.14
N ILE A 142 -17.07 -5.10 -34.71
CA ILE A 142 -16.06 -4.07 -34.40
C ILE A 142 -15.64 -3.33 -35.68
N ALA A 143 -15.45 -4.03 -36.79
CA ALA A 143 -15.14 -3.42 -38.10
C ALA A 143 -16.28 -2.51 -38.60
N GLN A 144 -17.54 -2.85 -38.29
CA GLN A 144 -18.73 -2.01 -38.54
C GLN A 144 -18.87 -0.83 -37.56
N GLY A 145 -17.91 -0.61 -36.65
CA GLY A 145 -17.89 0.53 -35.73
C GLY A 145 -18.63 0.30 -34.40
N CYS A 146 -19.13 -0.91 -34.12
CA CYS A 146 -19.78 -1.20 -32.85
C CYS A 146 -18.75 -1.26 -31.72
N ARG A 147 -18.77 -0.26 -30.84
CA ARG A 147 -17.86 -0.15 -29.68
C ARG A 147 -18.47 -0.55 -28.35
N PHE A 148 -19.74 -0.97 -28.34
CA PHE A 148 -20.49 -1.34 -27.13
C PHE A 148 -20.51 -2.87 -26.95
N PRO A 149 -19.74 -3.42 -25.98
CA PRO A 149 -19.68 -4.87 -25.76
C PRO A 149 -21.01 -5.49 -25.35
N GLU A 150 -21.89 -4.71 -24.71
CA GLU A 150 -23.25 -5.09 -24.33
C GLU A 150 -24.11 -5.49 -25.51
N LEU A 151 -24.04 -4.70 -26.58
CA LEU A 151 -24.84 -4.89 -27.79
C LEU A 151 -24.38 -6.14 -28.54
N ILE A 152 -23.06 -6.32 -28.65
CA ILE A 152 -22.44 -7.53 -29.22
C ILE A 152 -22.82 -8.79 -28.41
N TRP A 153 -22.88 -8.70 -27.07
CA TRP A 153 -23.30 -9.84 -26.24
C TRP A 153 -24.77 -10.22 -26.44
N GLN A 154 -25.68 -9.24 -26.58
CA GLN A 154 -27.09 -9.50 -26.85
C GLN A 154 -27.29 -10.18 -28.21
N GLU A 155 -26.60 -9.72 -29.24
CA GLU A 155 -26.63 -10.32 -30.59
C GLU A 155 -26.05 -11.73 -30.59
N LEU A 156 -24.97 -11.95 -29.83
CA LEU A 156 -24.40 -13.29 -29.65
C LEU A 156 -25.37 -14.23 -28.93
N LYS A 157 -26.09 -13.75 -27.91
CA LYS A 157 -27.10 -14.53 -27.18
C LYS A 157 -28.24 -14.97 -28.10
N GLN A 158 -28.69 -14.09 -29.00
CA GLN A 158 -29.70 -14.42 -30.02
C GLN A 158 -29.20 -15.47 -31.02
N ARG A 159 -27.88 -15.51 -31.28
CA ARG A 159 -27.21 -16.48 -32.15
C ARG A 159 -26.79 -17.78 -31.44
N GLY A 160 -27.35 -18.05 -30.26
CA GLY A 160 -27.11 -19.29 -29.52
C GLY A 160 -25.88 -19.29 -28.60
N TYR A 161 -25.29 -18.14 -28.30
CA TYR A 161 -24.18 -18.05 -27.35
C TYR A 161 -24.65 -18.27 -25.90
N THR A 162 -24.14 -19.33 -25.26
CA THR A 162 -24.45 -19.70 -23.86
C THR A 162 -23.39 -19.26 -22.84
N GLY A 163 -22.40 -18.47 -23.27
CA GLY A 163 -21.29 -18.06 -22.41
C GLY A 163 -21.52 -16.78 -21.60
N SER A 164 -20.54 -16.44 -20.77
CA SER A 164 -20.60 -15.29 -19.86
C SER A 164 -20.45 -13.94 -20.58
N ARG A 165 -21.25 -12.95 -20.17
CA ARG A 165 -21.14 -11.54 -20.58
C ARG A 165 -19.71 -10.99 -20.40
N ALA A 166 -19.08 -11.31 -19.28
CA ALA A 166 -17.72 -10.85 -18.97
C ALA A 166 -16.68 -11.41 -19.96
N ALA A 167 -16.93 -12.58 -20.55
CA ALA A 167 -16.03 -13.15 -21.57
C ALA A 167 -16.09 -12.37 -22.88
N VAL A 168 -17.29 -11.96 -23.31
CA VAL A 168 -17.49 -11.12 -24.51
C VAL A 168 -16.90 -9.73 -24.29
N GLN A 169 -17.16 -9.11 -23.14
CA GLN A 169 -16.58 -7.80 -22.80
C GLN A 169 -15.05 -7.82 -22.84
N ASN A 170 -14.43 -8.81 -22.21
CA ASN A 170 -12.97 -8.97 -22.24
C ASN A 170 -12.41 -9.29 -23.63
N CYS A 171 -13.21 -9.85 -24.53
CA CYS A 171 -12.83 -10.11 -25.92
C CYS A 171 -12.86 -8.82 -26.74
N VAL A 172 -13.97 -8.08 -26.67
CA VAL A 172 -14.14 -6.79 -27.37
C VAL A 172 -13.07 -5.79 -26.94
N VAL A 173 -12.78 -5.69 -25.64
CA VAL A 173 -11.70 -4.84 -25.12
C VAL A 173 -10.33 -5.26 -25.67
N ARG A 174 -10.04 -6.55 -25.78
CA ARG A 174 -8.76 -7.02 -26.34
C ARG A 174 -8.65 -6.73 -27.84
N LEU A 175 -9.73 -6.87 -28.59
CA LEU A 175 -9.75 -6.65 -30.04
C LEU A 175 -9.71 -5.15 -30.39
N LEU A 176 -10.37 -4.30 -29.60
CA LEU A 176 -10.27 -2.84 -29.74
C LEU A 176 -8.91 -2.29 -29.31
N PHE A 177 -8.22 -2.98 -28.39
CA PHE A 177 -6.91 -2.56 -27.86
C PHE A 177 -5.87 -3.69 -27.95
N PRO A 178 -5.41 -4.07 -29.16
CA PRO A 178 -4.56 -5.27 -29.37
C PRO A 178 -3.20 -5.23 -28.66
N GLN A 179 -2.74 -4.05 -28.22
CA GLN A 179 -1.38 -3.84 -27.70
C GLN A 179 -1.30 -2.75 -26.62
N GLY A 180 -2.24 -2.72 -25.66
CA GLY A 180 -2.11 -1.85 -24.48
C GLY A 180 -2.00 -0.34 -24.76
N LYS A 181 -2.27 0.11 -25.99
CA LYS A 181 -2.57 1.51 -26.28
C LYS A 181 -3.95 1.76 -25.73
N ALA A 182 -4.00 2.24 -24.49
CA ALA A 182 -5.20 2.88 -23.99
C ALA A 182 -5.61 3.94 -25.03
N PRO A 183 -6.92 4.11 -25.29
CA PRO A 183 -7.37 5.24 -26.08
C PRO A 183 -6.83 6.53 -25.44
N LEU A 184 -6.65 7.59 -26.23
CA LEU A 184 -6.34 8.96 -25.78
C LEU A 184 -7.51 9.54 -24.96
N LEU A 185 -7.99 8.81 -23.97
CA LEU A 185 -8.76 9.37 -22.88
C LEU A 185 -7.79 10.25 -22.11
N GLN A 186 -8.19 11.51 -21.91
CA GLN A 186 -7.55 12.41 -20.97
C GLN A 186 -7.20 11.60 -19.72
N ALA A 187 -5.90 11.45 -19.42
CA ALA A 187 -5.52 10.84 -18.17
C ALA A 187 -6.14 11.71 -17.07
N PRO A 188 -7.00 11.17 -16.18
CA PRO A 188 -7.48 11.97 -15.07
C PRO A 188 -6.24 12.50 -14.35
N VAL A 189 -6.24 13.80 -14.05
CA VAL A 189 -5.18 14.45 -13.28
C VAL A 189 -4.80 13.51 -12.14
N ARG A 190 -3.52 13.16 -12.03
CA ARG A 190 -3.05 12.28 -10.96
C ARG A 190 -3.15 13.04 -9.64
N THR A 191 -4.29 12.92 -8.99
CA THR A 191 -4.49 13.44 -7.64
C THR A 191 -3.69 12.61 -6.65
N MET A 192 -3.26 13.23 -5.55
CA MET A 192 -2.53 12.54 -4.49
C MET A 192 -3.35 11.34 -3.95
N PRO A 193 -2.73 10.16 -3.71
CA PRO A 193 -3.41 9.09 -2.98
C PRO A 193 -3.72 9.53 -1.55
N CYS A 194 -4.92 9.20 -1.05
CA CYS A 194 -5.32 9.59 0.30
C CYS A 194 -4.30 9.10 1.35
N PRO A 195 -3.66 9.99 2.11
CA PRO A 195 -2.70 9.62 3.13
C PRO A 195 -3.38 8.98 4.35
N SER A 196 -2.62 8.19 5.11
CA SER A 196 -3.10 7.70 6.42
C SER A 196 -3.07 8.81 7.47
N ALA A 197 -3.93 8.71 8.49
CA ALA A 197 -3.99 9.66 9.61
C ALA A 197 -2.60 9.91 10.23
N ARG A 198 -1.81 8.85 10.40
CA ARG A 198 -0.43 8.93 10.91
C ARG A 198 0.49 9.78 10.02
N ARG A 199 0.38 9.65 8.68
CA ARG A 199 1.17 10.48 7.75
C ARG A 199 0.73 11.93 7.80
N VAL A 200 -0.58 12.17 7.82
CA VAL A 200 -1.16 13.52 7.93
C VAL A 200 -0.73 14.18 9.23
N PHE A 201 -0.76 13.49 10.37
CA PHE A 201 -0.24 14.00 11.63
C PHE A 201 1.21 14.45 11.49
N GLY A 202 2.07 13.63 10.88
CA GLY A 202 3.46 13.98 10.58
C GLY A 202 3.58 15.28 9.77
N TRP A 203 2.74 15.47 8.76
CA TRP A 203 2.70 16.69 7.95
C TRP A 203 2.20 17.91 8.74
N LEU A 204 1.17 17.76 9.58
CA LEU A 204 0.64 18.84 10.43
C LEU A 204 1.72 19.40 11.35
N VAL A 205 2.45 18.52 12.03
CA VAL A 205 3.45 18.92 13.02
C VAL A 205 4.84 19.19 12.42
N GLY A 206 5.04 18.89 11.14
CA GLY A 206 6.33 19.02 10.47
C GLY A 206 7.34 17.94 10.86
N TRP A 207 6.88 16.79 11.38
CA TRP A 207 7.73 15.64 11.69
C TRP A 207 8.08 14.88 10.42
N ARG A 208 9.36 14.90 10.10
CA ARG A 208 9.95 14.23 8.93
C ARG A 208 10.88 13.15 9.45
N LYS A 209 10.36 11.92 9.61
CA LYS A 209 11.14 10.67 9.72
C LYS A 209 10.18 9.49 9.80
N LEU A 210 10.05 8.75 8.69
CA LEU A 210 9.73 7.31 8.66
C LEU A 210 9.78 6.69 7.25
N ALA A 211 10.00 7.46 6.19
CA ALA A 211 10.48 6.94 4.92
C ALA A 211 11.63 7.82 4.41
N VAL A 212 12.66 7.14 3.93
CA VAL A 212 13.83 7.68 3.21
C VAL A 212 13.35 8.68 2.15
N GLU A 213 13.96 9.86 2.12
CA GLU A 213 13.87 10.82 1.00
C GLU A 213 12.47 11.24 0.51
N GLU A 214 11.55 11.63 1.39
CA GLU A 214 10.46 12.52 0.94
C GLU A 214 10.95 13.96 1.07
N PRO A 215 11.26 14.71 -0.02
CA PRO A 215 11.47 16.17 0.02
C PRO A 215 10.36 16.87 0.83
N ARG A 216 10.54 18.14 1.20
CA ARG A 216 9.37 19.00 1.48
C ARG A 216 8.57 19.03 0.18
N SER A 217 7.76 18.01 -0.08
CA SER A 217 6.94 17.98 -1.26
C SER A 217 5.98 19.13 -1.05
N VAL A 218 6.05 20.11 -1.94
CA VAL A 218 5.13 21.24 -2.01
C VAL A 218 3.68 20.71 -1.90
N ASP A 219 3.46 19.49 -2.38
CA ASP A 219 2.19 18.76 -2.33
C ASP A 219 1.73 18.42 -0.90
N HIS A 220 2.61 18.11 0.05
CA HIS A 220 2.22 17.85 1.46
C HIS A 220 1.72 19.13 2.14
N GLU A 221 2.38 20.27 1.90
CA GLU A 221 1.92 21.54 2.45
C GLU A 221 0.64 21.99 1.75
N ARG A 222 0.52 21.80 0.43
CA ARG A 222 -0.74 22.01 -0.32
C ARG A 222 -1.87 21.15 0.25
N PHE A 223 -1.62 19.88 0.56
CA PHE A 223 -2.59 19.00 1.20
C PHE A 223 -3.03 19.53 2.56
N VAL A 224 -2.08 19.91 3.41
CA VAL A 224 -2.39 20.45 4.75
C VAL A 224 -3.19 21.75 4.62
N GLN A 225 -2.84 22.63 3.68
CA GLN A 225 -3.58 23.85 3.41
C GLN A 225 -5.00 23.57 2.91
N ALA A 226 -5.16 22.64 1.98
CA ALA A 226 -6.47 22.19 1.48
C ALA A 226 -7.33 21.63 2.63
N LEU A 227 -6.75 20.78 3.48
CA LEU A 227 -7.43 20.21 4.62
C LEU A 227 -7.85 21.27 5.65
N CYS A 228 -7.01 22.28 5.92
CA CYS A 228 -7.36 23.38 6.82
C CYS A 228 -8.45 24.29 6.24
N LYS A 229 -8.54 24.40 4.91
CA LYS A 229 -9.63 25.14 4.25
C LYS A 229 -10.95 24.39 4.33
N ILE A 230 -10.94 23.07 4.16
CA ILE A 230 -12.13 22.22 4.24
C ILE A 230 -12.61 22.13 5.70
N GLU A 231 -11.68 21.94 6.65
CA GLU A 231 -11.98 21.77 8.06
C GLU A 231 -11.10 22.72 8.91
N PRO A 232 -11.59 23.93 9.23
CA PRO A 232 -10.83 24.95 9.96
C PRO A 232 -10.30 24.48 11.33
N VAL A 233 -11.02 23.57 11.99
CA VAL A 233 -10.62 22.95 13.27
C VAL A 233 -9.25 22.26 13.14
N VAL A 234 -8.93 21.68 11.99
CA VAL A 234 -7.60 21.06 11.76
C VAL A 234 -6.48 22.10 11.83
N GLY A 235 -6.73 23.34 11.40
CA GLY A 235 -5.78 24.45 11.53
C GLY A 235 -5.47 24.79 13.00
N GLU A 236 -6.50 24.81 13.85
CA GLU A 236 -6.32 25.00 15.30
C GLU A 236 -5.54 23.83 15.92
N VAL A 237 -5.91 22.59 15.60
CA VAL A 237 -5.22 21.39 16.07
C VAL A 237 -3.75 21.37 15.64
N ARG A 238 -3.46 21.78 14.39
CA ARG A 238 -2.09 21.94 13.88
C ARG A 238 -1.28 22.90 14.75
N SER A 239 -1.85 24.06 15.08
CA SER A 239 -1.22 25.07 15.94
C SER A 239 -0.96 24.51 17.33
N LEU A 240 -1.97 23.92 17.97
CA LEU A 240 -1.89 23.36 19.31
C LEU A 240 -0.88 22.21 19.41
N ALA A 241 -0.86 21.31 18.42
CA ALA A 241 0.09 20.20 18.40
C ALA A 241 1.53 20.70 18.28
N ARG A 242 1.81 21.62 17.35
CA ARG A 242 3.16 22.21 17.19
C ARG A 242 3.61 22.98 18.42
N GLU A 243 2.70 23.73 19.04
CA GLU A 243 2.97 24.45 20.28
C GLU A 243 3.38 23.46 21.37
N PHE A 244 2.61 22.38 21.59
CA PHE A 244 2.92 21.35 22.58
C PHE A 244 4.29 20.70 22.39
N LEU A 245 4.66 20.38 21.14
CA LEU A 245 6.00 19.85 20.83
C LEU A 245 7.10 20.83 21.23
N GLY A 246 6.92 22.11 20.95
CA GLY A 246 7.83 23.17 21.37
C GLY A 246 7.88 23.32 22.90
N LEU A 247 6.75 23.19 23.58
CA LEU A 247 6.67 23.25 25.05
C LEU A 247 7.37 22.08 25.73
N MET A 248 7.21 20.87 25.19
CA MET A 248 7.94 19.69 25.65
C MET A 248 9.45 19.87 25.55
N HIS A 249 9.93 20.50 24.46
CA HIS A 249 11.34 20.77 24.26
C HIS A 249 11.87 21.88 25.19
N ARG A 250 11.16 23.02 25.28
CA ARG A 250 11.56 24.18 26.12
C ARG A 250 11.30 23.99 27.61
N ARG A 251 10.49 23.00 27.97
CA ARG A 251 10.14 22.65 29.37
C ARG A 251 9.54 23.82 30.17
N SER A 252 8.78 24.69 29.50
CA SER A 252 8.17 25.88 30.12
C SER A 252 6.77 25.61 30.68
N LEU A 253 6.64 25.59 32.01
CA LEU A 253 5.36 25.39 32.71
C LEU A 253 4.35 26.50 32.50
N ARG A 254 4.79 27.76 32.56
CA ARG A 254 3.88 28.91 32.41
C ARG A 254 3.20 28.89 31.04
N GLN A 255 3.98 28.56 30.00
CA GLN A 255 3.43 28.40 28.66
C GLN A 255 2.56 27.15 28.54
N PHE A 256 2.89 26.04 29.22
CA PHE A 256 2.02 24.86 29.30
C PHE A 256 0.64 25.17 29.90
N ASP A 257 0.57 25.89 31.02
CA ASP A 257 -0.72 26.23 31.64
C ASP A 257 -1.58 27.11 30.70
N ARG A 258 -0.96 28.05 29.96
CA ARG A 258 -1.64 28.85 28.94
C ARG A 258 -2.15 27.98 27.79
N TRP A 259 -1.30 27.09 27.30
CA TRP A 259 -1.63 26.15 26.22
C TRP A 259 -2.75 25.20 26.63
N LEU A 260 -2.76 24.68 27.85
CA LEU A 260 -3.80 23.77 28.35
C LEU A 260 -5.17 24.47 28.42
N ARG A 261 -5.21 25.75 28.81
CA ARG A 261 -6.44 26.55 28.75
C ARG A 261 -6.97 26.70 27.33
N ARG A 262 -6.08 26.96 26.37
CA ARG A 262 -6.44 27.05 24.94
C ARG A 262 -6.93 25.70 24.40
N LEU A 263 -6.21 24.61 24.66
CA LEU A 263 -6.57 23.24 24.27
C LEU A 263 -7.98 22.85 24.74
N SER A 264 -8.35 23.29 25.95
CA SER A 264 -9.66 22.98 26.54
C SER A 264 -10.84 23.64 25.84
N ARG A 265 -10.59 24.71 25.10
CA ARG A 265 -11.58 25.48 24.34
C ARG A 265 -11.57 25.12 22.85
N CYS A 266 -10.70 24.20 22.43
CA CYS A 266 -10.63 23.75 21.05
C CYS A 266 -11.94 23.08 20.63
N ASP A 267 -12.38 23.32 19.40
CA ASP A 267 -13.63 22.78 18.87
C ASP A 267 -13.57 21.27 18.63
N ALA A 268 -12.36 20.69 18.50
CA ALA A 268 -12.16 19.25 18.40
C ALA A 268 -12.40 18.53 19.74
N ALA A 269 -13.38 17.61 19.77
CA ALA A 269 -13.70 16.81 20.95
C ALA A 269 -12.52 15.91 21.40
N GLU A 270 -11.69 15.43 20.47
CA GLU A 270 -10.47 14.68 20.76
C GLU A 270 -9.46 15.51 21.54
N MET A 271 -9.31 16.80 21.18
CA MET A 271 -8.40 17.72 21.84
C MET A 271 -8.91 18.12 23.23
N ARG A 272 -10.22 18.31 23.40
CA ARG A 272 -10.83 18.51 24.72
C ARG A 272 -10.66 17.30 25.64
N ARG A 273 -10.86 16.08 25.11
CA ARG A 273 -10.60 14.83 25.85
C ARG A 273 -9.13 14.71 26.25
N PHE A 274 -8.21 15.06 25.36
CA PHE A 274 -6.79 15.13 25.71
C PHE A 274 -6.54 16.12 26.84
N ALA A 275 -7.12 17.33 26.79
CA ALA A 275 -7.02 18.31 27.89
C ALA A 275 -7.54 17.77 29.21
N GLN A 276 -8.67 17.05 29.20
CA GLN A 276 -9.24 16.42 30.39
C GLN A 276 -8.28 15.37 30.96
N SER A 277 -7.72 14.49 30.12
CA SER A 277 -6.73 13.49 30.59
C SER A 277 -5.50 14.13 31.23
N LEU A 278 -5.02 15.25 30.69
CA LEU A 278 -3.88 15.98 31.26
C LEU A 278 -4.23 16.64 32.60
N ARG A 279 -5.51 16.98 32.82
CA ARG A 279 -5.98 17.58 34.08
C ARG A 279 -6.10 16.57 35.20
N VAL A 280 -6.54 15.35 34.89
CA VAL A 280 -6.63 14.26 35.87
C VAL A 280 -5.26 14.02 36.51
N ASP A 281 -4.20 13.96 35.69
CA ASP A 281 -2.84 13.71 36.16
C ASP A 281 -1.97 14.99 36.20
N LEU A 282 -2.58 16.17 36.39
CA LEU A 282 -1.90 17.46 36.26
C LEU A 282 -0.61 17.59 37.09
N PRO A 283 -0.53 17.12 38.36
CA PRO A 283 0.71 17.18 39.13
C PRO A 283 1.86 16.40 38.48
N ALA A 284 1.58 15.20 37.97
CA ALA A 284 2.55 14.33 37.32
C ALA A 284 2.97 14.90 35.94
N VAL A 285 2.02 15.47 35.19
CA VAL A 285 2.29 16.15 33.92
C VAL A 285 3.18 17.36 34.15
N ARG A 286 2.88 18.22 35.13
CA ARG A 286 3.73 19.36 35.49
C ARG A 286 5.12 18.91 35.96
N ALA A 287 5.22 17.79 36.67
CA ALA A 287 6.51 17.22 37.05
C ALA A 287 7.34 16.81 35.82
N ALA A 288 6.71 16.31 34.75
CA ALA A 288 7.38 15.97 33.49
C ALA A 288 8.06 17.19 32.81
N PHE A 289 7.53 18.39 33.00
CA PHE A 289 8.20 19.62 32.56
C PHE A 289 9.34 20.02 33.51
N LYS A 290 9.17 19.86 34.83
CA LYS A 290 10.15 20.29 35.86
C LYS A 290 11.38 19.40 35.97
N LEU A 291 11.20 18.09 36.04
CA LEU A 291 12.24 17.13 36.44
C LEU A 291 12.90 16.46 35.24
N PRO A 292 14.19 16.11 35.27
CA PRO A 292 14.89 15.57 34.09
C PRO A 292 14.37 14.21 33.62
N TRP A 293 13.70 13.45 34.49
CA TRP A 293 13.27 12.07 34.27
C TRP A 293 12.34 11.88 33.05
N SER A 294 12.67 10.89 32.22
CA SER A 294 11.79 10.28 31.21
C SER A 294 12.39 8.94 30.76
N ASN A 295 11.54 7.94 30.60
CA ASN A 295 11.82 6.59 30.15
C ASN A 295 11.82 6.44 28.63
N GLY A 296 11.58 7.48 27.83
CA GLY A 296 11.43 7.32 26.37
C GLY A 296 12.60 6.60 25.66
N GLN A 297 13.85 6.87 26.05
CA GLN A 297 15.02 6.14 25.53
C GLN A 297 15.07 4.69 26.03
N THR A 298 14.80 4.51 27.32
CA THR A 298 14.77 3.20 27.98
C THR A 298 13.70 2.30 27.37
N GLU A 299 12.52 2.83 27.07
CA GLU A 299 11.43 2.12 26.39
C GLU A 299 11.82 1.67 25.00
N GLY A 300 12.55 2.48 24.24
CA GLY A 300 13.09 2.10 22.94
C GLY A 300 14.01 0.88 23.05
N HIS A 301 14.95 0.90 24.00
CA HIS A 301 15.85 -0.22 24.26
C HIS A 301 15.10 -1.46 24.75
N VAL A 302 14.13 -1.30 25.66
CA VAL A 302 13.28 -2.39 26.16
C VAL A 302 12.46 -2.99 25.02
N ASN A 303 11.91 -2.18 24.12
CA ASN A 303 11.16 -2.66 22.96
C ASN A 303 12.06 -3.40 21.97
N ARG A 304 13.28 -2.93 21.72
CA ARG A 304 14.29 -3.66 20.92
C ARG A 304 14.61 -5.02 21.54
N LEU A 305 14.83 -5.07 22.86
CA LEU A 305 15.07 -6.32 23.59
C LEU A 305 13.88 -7.27 23.52
N LYS A 306 12.66 -6.77 23.75
CA LYS A 306 11.41 -7.54 23.62
C LYS A 306 11.25 -8.10 22.21
N PHE A 307 11.56 -7.30 21.19
CA PHE A 307 11.53 -7.73 19.79
C PHE A 307 12.51 -8.87 19.52
N LEU A 308 13.77 -8.74 19.96
CA LEU A 308 14.77 -9.81 19.84
C LEU A 308 14.33 -11.08 20.56
N LYS A 309 13.81 -10.97 21.79
CA LYS A 309 13.23 -12.12 22.52
C LYS A 309 12.10 -12.79 21.72
N ARG A 310 11.19 -12.01 21.13
CA ARG A 310 10.06 -12.52 20.32
C ARG A 310 10.52 -13.19 19.03
N GLN A 311 11.50 -12.62 18.33
CA GLN A 311 12.11 -13.26 17.15
C GLN A 311 12.75 -14.61 17.47
N MET A 312 13.17 -14.81 18.72
CA MET A 312 13.82 -16.03 19.20
C MET A 312 12.86 -16.93 19.97
N TYR A 313 11.54 -16.71 19.85
CA TYR A 313 10.50 -17.51 20.52
C TYR A 313 10.71 -17.64 22.03
N GLY A 314 11.21 -16.58 22.68
CA GLY A 314 11.48 -16.56 24.12
C GLY A 314 12.75 -17.29 24.56
N ARG A 315 13.50 -17.92 23.65
CA ARG A 315 14.71 -18.70 23.95
C ARG A 315 15.99 -17.86 24.14
N ALA A 316 15.86 -16.54 24.14
CA ALA A 316 16.99 -15.64 24.30
C ALA A 316 17.27 -15.40 25.80
N ASN A 317 18.25 -16.13 26.33
CA ASN A 317 18.80 -15.88 27.67
C ASN A 317 19.58 -14.54 27.71
N ILE A 318 19.99 -14.10 28.90
CA ILE A 318 20.64 -12.79 29.10
C ILE A 318 21.92 -12.67 28.27
N GLU A 319 22.76 -13.71 28.24
CA GLU A 319 24.02 -13.70 27.49
C GLU A 319 23.79 -13.57 25.98
N LEU A 320 22.81 -14.30 25.44
CA LEU A 320 22.47 -14.28 24.02
C LEU A 320 21.88 -12.93 23.59
N LEU A 321 21.08 -12.30 24.46
CA LEU A 321 20.60 -10.94 24.24
C LEU A 321 21.75 -9.93 24.26
N ARG A 322 22.68 -10.07 25.21
CA ARG A 322 23.87 -9.22 25.31
C ARG A 322 24.70 -9.31 24.04
N LEU A 323 24.94 -10.52 23.52
CA LEU A 323 25.65 -10.72 22.25
C LEU A 323 24.93 -10.05 21.07
N ARG A 324 23.61 -10.25 20.90
CA ARG A 324 22.85 -9.65 19.79
C ARG A 324 22.70 -8.13 19.85
N VAL A 325 22.74 -7.55 21.04
CA VAL A 325 22.62 -6.09 21.22
C VAL A 325 23.96 -5.39 21.04
N LEU A 326 25.03 -5.95 21.61
CA LEU A 326 26.38 -5.35 21.60
C LEU A 326 27.18 -5.68 20.34
N LYS A 327 26.89 -6.80 19.68
CA LYS A 327 27.48 -7.19 18.39
C LYS A 327 26.39 -7.27 17.31
N PRO A 328 25.89 -6.13 16.81
CA PRO A 328 25.01 -6.14 15.65
C PRO A 328 25.80 -6.68 14.45
N ASN A 329 25.27 -7.71 13.79
CA ASN A 329 25.80 -8.21 12.51
C ASN A 329 25.67 -7.18 11.39
#